data_AF-A0AAD3UQX7-F1
#
_entry.id   AF-A0AAD3UQX7-F1
#
_cell.length_a   1.000
_cell.length_b   1.000
_cell.length_c   1.000
_cell.angle_alpha   90.00
_cell.angle_beta   90.00
_cell.angle_gamma   90.00
#
_symmetry.space_group_name_H-M   'P 1'
#
loop_
_entity.id
_entity.type
_entity.pdbx_description
1 polymer ?
#
loop_
_entity_poly.entity_id
_entity_poly.type
_entity_poly.pdbx_seq_one_letter_code
_entity_poly.pdbx_strand_id
1 'polypeptide(L)'
;MPHFFDNELILLYLLISIVLLFLASISIISNNNKLDNFTLLLVFILITLFYGLRFPGTTDTKMYLNEFDSLSNLDSFSWGWGFYGLMKIISYFGKSHDLYIFASSLFLTLSLLIFVLYAFKGKAYKAFVFIAFFYSWDVLELSTNAYRQGVAAIIAGIACVLFYRKKFILSAALFYVALSFHWGAIVVILACVCSYLFTNEKIITYTGRIALLMFLLSVFIKIDIMGIVYENVSSLGFLFSGVNIASKADAYLAGGVEGANFYDFNIPRRLYNILTTIIPLLLFVLYTLNKDNRKAFFSEVNSTCIISLFAIMSVYGVLLISMTWFMRNFYWNTFFSCAIYPLFLDSVSKSNPKKLTKYTIILASFLLFLSFITMWRTPSIFISYP
;
A
#
# COMPACT_ATOMS: atom_id res chain seq x y z
N MET A 1 3.12 10.05 -22.17
CA MET A 1 1.76 10.61 -22.05
C MET A 1 0.96 9.69 -21.12
N PRO A 2 -0.12 10.13 -20.45
CA PRO A 2 -1.02 9.18 -19.80
C PRO A 2 -1.64 8.21 -20.82
N HIS A 3 -1.70 6.93 -20.48
CA HIS A 3 -2.09 5.85 -21.40
C HIS A 3 -3.56 5.94 -21.87
N PHE A 4 -4.42 6.60 -21.11
CA PHE A 4 -5.82 6.79 -21.47
C PHE A 4 -6.04 7.68 -22.71
N PHE A 5 -5.01 8.39 -23.19
CA PHE A 5 -5.13 9.11 -24.45
C PHE A 5 -4.98 8.20 -25.67
N ASP A 6 -4.32 7.05 -25.50
CA ASP A 6 -3.95 6.15 -26.59
C ASP A 6 -4.70 4.81 -26.52
N ASN A 7 -5.43 4.53 -25.44
CA ASN A 7 -6.16 3.28 -25.22
C ASN A 7 -7.61 3.53 -24.74
N GLU A 8 -8.59 3.17 -25.57
CA GLU A 8 -10.03 3.38 -25.33
C GLU A 8 -10.54 2.66 -24.09
N LEU A 9 -10.03 1.47 -23.78
CA LEU A 9 -10.43 0.69 -22.61
C LEU A 9 -9.94 1.38 -21.32
N ILE A 10 -8.70 1.87 -21.31
CA ILE A 10 -8.16 2.65 -20.18
C ILE A 10 -8.93 3.96 -20.00
N LEU A 11 -9.30 4.63 -21.10
CA LEU A 11 -10.15 5.81 -21.05
C LEU A 11 -11.51 5.50 -20.41
N LEU A 12 -12.15 4.39 -20.77
CA LEU A 12 -13.40 3.95 -20.17
C LEU A 12 -13.25 3.72 -18.65
N TYR A 13 -12.20 3.03 -18.22
CA TYR A 13 -11.93 2.82 -16.80
C TYR A 13 -11.75 4.14 -16.04
N LEU A 14 -11.05 5.10 -16.65
CA LEU A 14 -10.88 6.43 -16.07
C LEU A 14 -12.22 7.19 -15.94
N LEU A 15 -13.05 7.18 -16.98
CA LEU A 15 -14.34 7.87 -16.96
C LEU A 15 -15.26 7.29 -15.89
N ILE A 16 -15.32 5.95 -15.77
CA ILE A 16 -16.07 5.28 -14.70
C ILE A 16 -15.51 5.65 -13.33
N SER A 17 -14.18 5.65 -13.16
CA SER A 17 -13.57 6.00 -11.86
C SER A 17 -13.85 7.45 -11.45
N ILE A 18 -13.93 8.40 -12.39
CA ILE A 18 -14.31 9.80 -12.11
C ILE A 18 -15.75 9.86 -11.57
N VAL A 19 -16.69 9.17 -12.22
CA VAL A 19 -18.09 9.12 -11.77
C VAL A 19 -18.19 8.50 -10.37
N LEU A 20 -17.46 7.41 -10.11
CA LEU A 20 -17.47 6.77 -8.79
C LEU A 20 -16.81 7.65 -7.71
N LEU A 21 -15.76 8.40 -8.05
CA LEU A 21 -15.14 9.36 -7.13
C LEU A 21 -16.11 10.48 -6.76
N PHE A 22 -16.91 10.95 -7.73
CA PHE A 22 -17.95 11.93 -7.50
C PHE A 22 -19.05 11.38 -6.57
N LEU A 23 -19.54 10.16 -6.81
CA LEU A 23 -20.52 9.51 -5.91
C LEU A 23 -19.97 9.29 -4.50
N ALA A 24 -18.71 8.86 -4.37
CA ALA A 24 -18.04 8.70 -3.09
C ALA A 24 -17.86 10.05 -2.35
N SER A 25 -17.67 11.13 -3.10
CA SER A 25 -17.60 12.48 -2.53
C SER A 25 -18.98 12.93 -2.02
N ILE A 26 -20.06 12.66 -2.78
CA ILE A 26 -21.43 12.95 -2.36
C ILE A 26 -21.80 12.16 -1.10
N SER A 27 -21.43 10.88 -1.01
CA SER A 27 -21.74 10.07 0.18
C SER A 27 -21.12 10.63 1.44
N ILE A 28 -19.91 11.19 1.35
CA ILE A 28 -19.26 11.91 2.45
C ILE A 28 -20.02 13.19 2.79
N ILE A 29 -20.28 14.05 1.80
CA ILE A 29 -20.89 15.38 2.01
C ILE A 29 -22.30 15.26 2.61
N SER A 30 -23.06 14.27 2.14
CA SER A 30 -24.41 13.96 2.64
C SER A 30 -24.41 13.06 3.87
N ASN A 31 -23.24 12.57 4.31
CA ASN A 31 -23.08 11.56 5.35
C ASN A 31 -23.99 10.32 5.14
N ASN A 32 -24.15 9.89 3.88
CA ASN A 32 -25.07 8.84 3.49
C ASN A 32 -24.37 7.48 3.37
N ASN A 33 -24.47 6.67 4.43
CA ASN A 33 -23.90 5.33 4.49
C ASN A 33 -24.48 4.35 3.43
N LYS A 34 -25.74 4.53 3.01
CA LYS A 34 -26.34 3.66 1.97
C LYS A 34 -25.70 3.95 0.61
N LEU A 35 -25.57 5.23 0.26
CA LEU A 35 -24.89 5.65 -0.97
C LEU A 35 -23.40 5.25 -0.95
N ASP A 36 -22.72 5.40 0.19
CA ASP A 36 -21.33 4.96 0.35
C ASP A 36 -21.18 3.45 0.11
N ASN A 37 -22.05 2.61 0.71
CA ASN A 37 -22.01 1.17 0.51
C ASN A 37 -22.33 0.74 -0.94
N PHE A 38 -23.30 1.41 -1.58
CA PHE A 38 -23.62 1.16 -2.98
C PHE A 38 -22.44 1.53 -3.88
N THR A 39 -21.86 2.72 -3.68
CA THR A 39 -20.69 3.18 -4.43
C THR A 39 -19.47 2.29 -4.17
N LEU A 40 -19.28 1.81 -2.93
CA LEU A 40 -18.22 0.88 -2.56
C LEU A 40 -18.29 -0.42 -3.38
N LEU A 41 -19.49 -0.97 -3.58
CA LEU A 41 -19.70 -2.15 -4.41
C LEU A 41 -19.33 -1.87 -5.88
N LEU A 42 -19.72 -0.70 -6.42
CA LEU A 42 -19.35 -0.32 -7.79
C LEU A 42 -17.84 -0.14 -7.94
N VAL A 43 -17.16 0.47 -6.96
CA VAL A 43 -15.70 0.62 -6.95
C VAL A 43 -15.02 -0.74 -6.85
N PHE A 44 -15.54 -1.65 -6.02
CA PHE A 44 -15.04 -3.02 -5.93
C PHE A 44 -15.12 -3.75 -7.29
N ILE A 45 -16.25 -3.63 -8.00
CA ILE A 45 -16.42 -4.20 -9.34
C ILE A 45 -15.43 -3.56 -10.32
N LEU A 46 -15.33 -2.23 -10.34
CA LEU A 46 -14.40 -1.50 -11.20
C LEU A 46 -12.96 -2.00 -11.03
N ILE A 47 -12.47 -2.05 -9.78
CA ILE A 47 -11.10 -2.44 -9.46
C ILE A 47 -10.84 -3.91 -9.82
N THR A 48 -11.80 -4.79 -9.50
CA THR A 48 -11.70 -6.22 -9.83
C THR A 48 -11.62 -6.43 -11.33
N LEU A 49 -12.47 -5.76 -12.11
CA LEU A 49 -12.47 -5.88 -13.57
C LEU A 49 -11.21 -5.25 -14.17
N PHE A 50 -10.77 -4.10 -13.65
CA PHE A 50 -9.53 -3.48 -14.09
C PHE A 50 -8.39 -4.47 -13.92
N TYR A 51 -8.03 -4.85 -12.69
CA TYR A 51 -6.88 -5.75 -12.48
C TYR A 51 -7.09 -7.17 -13.02
N GLY A 52 -8.32 -7.67 -13.07
CA GLY A 52 -8.64 -9.04 -13.44
C GLY A 52 -8.77 -9.32 -14.94
N LEU A 53 -8.97 -8.28 -15.77
CA LEU A 53 -9.07 -8.40 -17.24
C LEU A 53 -7.81 -7.92 -17.97
N ARG A 54 -6.71 -7.71 -17.24
CA ARG A 54 -5.45 -7.25 -17.81
C ARG A 54 -4.66 -8.38 -18.48
N PHE A 55 -3.70 -7.99 -19.31
CA PHE A 55 -2.69 -8.90 -19.84
C PHE A 55 -1.66 -9.30 -18.76
N PRO A 56 -1.19 -10.57 -18.71
CA PRO A 56 -0.19 -11.05 -17.75
C PRO A 56 1.26 -10.68 -18.13
N GLY A 57 1.53 -9.40 -18.40
CA GLY A 57 2.79 -8.97 -19.03
C GLY A 57 3.99 -8.74 -18.10
N THR A 58 3.76 -8.55 -16.79
CA THR A 58 4.78 -8.12 -15.82
C THR A 58 5.69 -9.25 -15.34
N THR A 59 6.91 -8.90 -14.90
CA THR A 59 7.97 -9.87 -14.57
C THR A 59 7.56 -10.85 -13.48
N ASP A 60 7.09 -10.36 -12.33
CA ASP A 60 6.74 -11.25 -11.19
C ASP A 60 5.48 -12.07 -11.54
N THR A 61 4.51 -11.50 -12.29
CA THR A 61 3.31 -12.25 -12.73
C THR A 61 3.69 -13.43 -13.63
N LYS A 62 4.62 -13.24 -14.58
CA LYS A 62 5.09 -14.33 -15.44
C LYS A 62 5.73 -15.46 -14.62
N MET A 63 6.51 -15.12 -13.60
CA MET A 63 7.07 -16.12 -12.68
C MET A 63 5.97 -16.87 -11.92
N TYR A 64 4.93 -16.16 -11.45
CA TYR A 64 3.80 -16.80 -10.77
C TYR A 64 3.01 -17.72 -11.69
N LEU A 65 2.83 -17.36 -12.96
CA LEU A 65 2.14 -18.20 -13.94
C LEU A 65 2.94 -19.47 -14.26
N ASN A 66 4.26 -19.37 -14.40
CA ASN A 66 5.10 -20.56 -14.62
C ASN A 66 4.95 -21.57 -13.47
N GLU A 67 4.91 -21.09 -12.23
CA GLU A 67 4.73 -21.92 -11.03
C GLU A 67 3.30 -22.46 -10.90
N PHE A 68 2.31 -21.70 -11.37
CA PHE A 68 0.92 -22.15 -11.47
C PHE A 68 0.76 -23.27 -12.51
N ASP A 69 1.45 -23.18 -13.64
CA ASP A 69 1.45 -24.20 -14.70
C ASP A 69 2.10 -25.51 -14.20
N SER A 70 3.18 -25.41 -13.41
CA SER A 70 3.88 -26.54 -12.82
C SER A 70 3.42 -26.93 -11.40
N LEU A 71 2.25 -26.43 -10.95
CA LEU A 71 1.81 -26.59 -9.57
C LEU A 71 1.60 -28.07 -9.20
N SER A 72 2.45 -28.59 -8.30
CA SER A 72 2.43 -30.00 -7.89
C SER A 72 2.14 -30.18 -6.40
N ASN A 73 3.15 -29.98 -5.54
CA ASN A 73 3.08 -30.11 -4.08
C ASN A 73 3.69 -28.90 -3.37
N LEU A 74 3.47 -28.79 -2.06
CA LEU A 74 3.97 -27.66 -1.27
C LEU A 74 5.50 -27.68 -1.09
N ASP A 75 6.11 -28.87 -0.97
CA ASP A 75 7.54 -29.01 -0.68
C ASP A 75 8.43 -28.51 -1.84
N SER A 76 7.91 -28.57 -3.07
CA SER A 76 8.57 -28.08 -4.28
C SER A 76 8.19 -26.65 -4.65
N PHE A 77 7.32 -26.00 -3.89
CA PHE A 77 6.83 -24.66 -4.21
C PHE A 77 7.80 -23.57 -3.74
N SER A 78 8.11 -22.63 -4.63
CA SER A 78 9.13 -21.58 -4.40
C SER A 78 8.80 -20.55 -3.31
N TRP A 79 7.56 -20.53 -2.80
CA TRP A 79 7.10 -19.54 -1.83
C TRP A 79 6.36 -20.17 -0.64
N GLY A 80 5.73 -19.35 0.20
CA GLY A 80 5.05 -19.82 1.40
C GLY A 80 3.70 -20.48 1.13
N TRP A 81 3.26 -21.27 2.11
CA TRP A 81 2.05 -22.09 2.02
C TRP A 81 0.76 -21.30 1.76
N GLY A 82 0.68 -20.03 2.16
CA GLY A 82 -0.48 -19.20 1.90
C GLY A 82 -0.68 -18.94 0.41
N PHE A 83 0.42 -18.65 -0.29
CA PHE A 83 0.38 -18.44 -1.73
C PHE A 83 0.15 -19.75 -2.49
N TYR A 84 0.76 -20.85 -2.05
CA TYR A 84 0.48 -22.18 -2.58
C TYR A 84 -1.00 -22.54 -2.45
N GLY A 85 -1.59 -22.35 -1.26
CA GLY A 85 -3.00 -22.64 -1.00
C GLY A 85 -3.93 -21.85 -1.92
N LEU A 86 -3.65 -20.56 -2.13
CA LEU A 86 -4.39 -19.76 -3.08
C LEU A 86 -4.27 -20.31 -4.52
N MET A 87 -3.06 -20.59 -5.00
CA MET A 87 -2.86 -21.17 -6.33
C MET A 87 -3.59 -22.50 -6.47
N LYS A 88 -3.56 -23.35 -5.45
CA LYS A 88 -4.27 -24.64 -5.42
C LYS A 88 -5.78 -24.44 -5.56
N ILE A 89 -6.35 -23.49 -4.81
CA ILE A 89 -7.78 -23.14 -4.89
C ILE A 89 -8.15 -22.66 -6.29
N ILE A 90 -7.34 -21.78 -6.90
CA ILE A 90 -7.59 -21.31 -8.27
C ILE A 90 -7.51 -22.48 -9.26
N SER A 91 -6.47 -23.32 -9.14
CA SER A 91 -6.23 -24.47 -10.02
C SER A 91 -7.38 -25.50 -10.01
N TYR A 92 -8.15 -25.54 -8.92
CA TYR A 92 -9.35 -26.38 -8.80
C TYR A 92 -10.46 -25.94 -9.77
N PHE A 93 -10.56 -24.64 -10.07
CA PHE A 93 -11.55 -24.11 -11.01
C PHE A 93 -11.06 -24.11 -12.46
N GLY A 94 -9.75 -24.24 -12.68
CA GLY A 94 -9.15 -24.31 -14.02
C GLY A 94 -7.68 -23.91 -14.01
N LYS A 95 -6.99 -24.16 -15.13
CA LYS A 95 -5.55 -23.89 -15.28
C LYS A 95 -5.23 -22.78 -16.30
N SER A 96 -6.22 -22.05 -16.81
CA SER A 96 -5.94 -20.95 -17.75
C SER A 96 -5.30 -19.75 -17.04
N HIS A 97 -4.41 -19.05 -17.74
CA HIS A 97 -3.77 -17.84 -17.23
C HIS A 97 -4.80 -16.74 -16.97
N ASP A 98 -5.80 -16.57 -17.83
CA ASP A 98 -6.87 -15.58 -17.64
C ASP A 98 -7.65 -15.81 -16.34
N LEU A 99 -7.97 -17.08 -16.03
CA LEU A 99 -8.62 -17.43 -14.77
C LEU A 99 -7.73 -17.10 -13.58
N TYR A 100 -6.43 -17.41 -13.67
CA TYR A 100 -5.48 -17.07 -12.61
C TYR A 100 -5.42 -15.56 -12.36
N ILE A 101 -5.31 -14.74 -13.41
CA ILE A 101 -5.25 -13.29 -13.31
C ILE A 101 -6.55 -12.73 -12.71
N PHE A 102 -7.70 -13.21 -13.17
CA PHE A 102 -8.99 -12.76 -12.65
C PHE A 102 -9.17 -13.15 -11.17
N ALA A 103 -8.95 -14.42 -10.83
CA ALA A 103 -9.19 -14.94 -9.49
C ALA A 103 -8.21 -14.37 -8.45
N SER A 104 -6.94 -14.20 -8.81
CA SER A 104 -5.96 -13.53 -7.94
C SER A 104 -6.33 -12.06 -7.72
N SER A 105 -6.69 -11.33 -8.78
CA SER A 105 -7.13 -9.93 -8.67
C SER A 105 -8.40 -9.78 -7.82
N LEU A 106 -9.35 -10.70 -7.96
CA LEU A 106 -10.54 -10.77 -7.12
C LEU A 106 -10.16 -11.00 -5.65
N PHE A 107 -9.23 -11.93 -5.36
CA PHE A 107 -8.79 -12.21 -3.99
C PHE A 107 -8.12 -10.99 -3.31
N LEU A 108 -7.25 -10.28 -4.03
CA LEU A 108 -6.64 -9.05 -3.53
C LEU A 108 -7.69 -7.95 -3.32
N THR A 109 -8.61 -7.77 -4.27
CA THR A 109 -9.66 -6.75 -4.16
C THR A 109 -10.65 -7.07 -3.04
N LEU A 110 -10.96 -8.35 -2.80
CA LEU A 110 -11.72 -8.79 -1.62
C LEU A 110 -10.98 -8.50 -0.32
N SER A 111 -9.67 -8.73 -0.28
CA SER A 111 -8.84 -8.39 0.87
C SER A 111 -8.87 -6.88 1.16
N LEU A 112 -8.78 -6.04 0.12
CA LEU A 112 -8.93 -4.59 0.25
C LEU A 112 -10.31 -4.19 0.77
N LEU A 113 -11.37 -4.80 0.23
CA LEU A 113 -12.74 -4.56 0.68
C LEU A 113 -12.89 -4.87 2.18
N ILE A 114 -12.38 -6.02 2.63
CA ILE A 114 -12.39 -6.41 4.05
C ILE A 114 -11.63 -5.38 4.88
N PHE A 115 -10.43 -4.96 4.45
CA PHE A 115 -9.67 -3.92 5.14
C PHE A 115 -10.49 -2.63 5.31
N VAL A 116 -11.10 -2.13 4.24
CA VAL A 116 -11.93 -0.92 4.27
C VAL A 116 -13.13 -1.07 5.21
N LEU A 117 -13.86 -2.18 5.11
CA LEU A 117 -15.03 -2.47 5.96
C LEU A 117 -14.67 -2.52 7.45
N TYR A 118 -13.51 -3.09 7.79
CA TYR A 118 -13.02 -3.11 9.16
C TYR A 118 -12.54 -1.73 9.59
N ALA A 119 -11.63 -1.08 8.86
CA ALA A 119 -11.01 0.18 9.23
C ALA A 119 -12.02 1.34 9.36
N PHE A 120 -13.02 1.40 8.48
CA PHE A 120 -13.98 2.50 8.38
C PHE A 120 -15.42 2.07 8.69
N LYS A 121 -15.58 1.07 9.57
CA LYS A 121 -16.89 0.55 10.00
C LYS A 121 -17.83 1.68 10.45
N GLY A 122 -19.02 1.72 9.86
CA GLY A 122 -20.09 2.66 10.22
C GLY A 122 -19.92 4.09 9.67
N LYS A 123 -18.87 4.36 8.90
CA LYS A 123 -18.61 5.69 8.32
C LYS A 123 -18.88 5.73 6.83
N ALA A 124 -19.27 6.91 6.32
CA ALA A 124 -19.57 7.14 4.90
C ALA A 124 -18.33 7.51 4.05
N TYR A 125 -17.16 6.93 4.39
CA TYR A 125 -15.88 7.20 3.70
C TYR A 125 -15.34 5.98 2.95
N LYS A 126 -16.04 4.84 2.97
CA LYS A 126 -15.49 3.55 2.54
C LYS A 126 -15.19 3.55 1.04
N ALA A 127 -16.13 4.04 0.23
CA ALA A 127 -15.95 4.12 -1.21
C ALA A 127 -14.78 5.05 -1.58
N PHE A 128 -14.61 6.15 -0.84
CA PHE A 128 -13.53 7.11 -1.05
C PHE A 128 -12.15 6.50 -0.73
N VAL A 129 -12.04 5.71 0.35
CA VAL A 129 -10.80 4.96 0.66
C VAL A 129 -10.48 4.00 -0.49
N PHE A 130 -11.48 3.25 -0.94
CA PHE A 130 -11.27 2.20 -1.93
C PHE A 130 -10.85 2.79 -3.28
N ILE A 131 -11.44 3.92 -3.69
CA ILE A 131 -11.03 4.58 -4.93
C ILE A 131 -9.68 5.30 -4.78
N ALA A 132 -9.29 5.73 -3.58
CA ALA A 132 -7.93 6.20 -3.34
C ALA A 132 -6.89 5.08 -3.53
N PHE A 133 -7.22 3.82 -3.18
CA PHE A 133 -6.39 2.67 -3.53
C PHE A 133 -6.29 2.48 -5.05
N PHE A 134 -7.40 2.62 -5.77
CA PHE A 134 -7.38 2.52 -7.24
C PHE A 134 -6.42 3.53 -7.87
N TYR A 135 -6.46 4.80 -7.45
CA TYR A 135 -5.60 5.85 -7.98
C TYR A 135 -4.12 5.78 -7.54
N SER A 136 -3.77 4.84 -6.66
CA SER A 136 -2.40 4.68 -6.18
C SER A 136 -1.59 3.78 -7.11
N TRP A 137 -0.50 4.32 -7.67
CA TRP A 137 0.41 3.57 -8.53
C TRP A 137 1.14 2.44 -7.76
N ASP A 138 1.37 2.57 -6.45
CA ASP A 138 1.90 1.48 -5.64
C ASP A 138 0.91 0.31 -5.52
N VAL A 139 -0.40 0.60 -5.44
CA VAL A 139 -1.44 -0.45 -5.42
C VAL A 139 -1.54 -1.12 -6.80
N LEU A 140 -1.39 -0.35 -7.87
CA LEU A 140 -1.27 -0.90 -9.24
C LEU A 140 -0.09 -1.87 -9.34
N GLU A 141 1.11 -1.48 -8.88
CA GLU A 141 2.30 -2.34 -8.86
C GLU A 141 2.08 -3.60 -8.00
N LEU A 142 1.49 -3.44 -6.82
CA LEU A 142 1.15 -4.56 -5.95
C LEU A 142 0.11 -5.49 -6.57
N SER A 143 -0.80 -4.99 -7.41
CA SER A 143 -1.87 -5.81 -8.00
C SER A 143 -1.43 -6.48 -9.31
N THR A 144 -0.58 -5.80 -10.07
CA THR A 144 -0.18 -6.24 -11.42
C THR A 144 1.18 -6.92 -11.46
N ASN A 145 2.02 -6.76 -10.43
CA ASN A 145 3.38 -7.30 -10.42
C ASN A 145 3.67 -7.97 -9.07
N ALA A 146 3.76 -7.22 -7.97
CA ALA A 146 4.14 -7.72 -6.65
C ALA A 146 2.96 -8.31 -5.83
N TYR A 147 2.09 -9.08 -6.49
CA TYR A 147 0.83 -9.61 -5.95
C TYR A 147 0.94 -10.24 -4.56
N ARG A 148 1.92 -11.13 -4.38
CA ARG A 148 2.14 -11.84 -3.12
C ARG A 148 2.43 -10.88 -1.95
N GLN A 149 3.20 -9.83 -2.21
CA GLN A 149 3.48 -8.79 -1.22
C GLN A 149 2.24 -7.94 -0.96
N GLY A 150 1.47 -7.61 -1.99
CA GLY A 150 0.23 -6.83 -1.89
C GLY A 150 -0.78 -7.50 -0.97
N VAL A 151 -1.09 -8.76 -1.22
CA VAL A 151 -1.99 -9.57 -0.37
C VAL A 151 -1.49 -9.62 1.07
N ALA A 152 -0.21 -9.95 1.28
CA ALA A 152 0.37 -10.06 2.61
C ALA A 152 0.25 -8.75 3.41
N ALA A 153 0.55 -7.62 2.76
CA ALA A 153 0.47 -6.29 3.36
C ALA A 153 -0.97 -5.93 3.77
N ILE A 154 -1.98 -6.26 2.96
CA ILE A 154 -3.39 -6.00 3.27
C ILE A 154 -3.86 -6.87 4.44
N ILE A 155 -3.55 -8.18 4.41
CA ILE A 155 -3.91 -9.11 5.50
C ILE A 155 -3.24 -8.69 6.81
N ALA A 156 -1.96 -8.30 6.76
CA ALA A 156 -1.25 -7.73 7.92
C ALA A 156 -1.94 -6.45 8.41
N GLY A 157 -2.37 -5.56 7.51
CA GLY A 157 -3.12 -4.35 7.87
C GLY A 157 -4.45 -4.65 8.57
N ILE A 158 -5.22 -5.64 8.08
CA ILE A 158 -6.46 -6.12 8.74
C ILE A 158 -6.14 -6.63 10.15
N ALA A 159 -5.10 -7.46 10.27
CA ALA A 159 -4.64 -8.00 11.54
C ALA A 159 -4.26 -6.87 12.51
N CYS A 160 -3.54 -5.84 12.06
CA CYS A 160 -3.20 -4.68 12.90
C CYS A 160 -4.43 -3.97 13.46
N VAL A 161 -5.47 -3.74 12.64
CA VAL A 161 -6.73 -3.13 13.09
C VAL A 161 -7.40 -4.01 14.16
N LEU A 162 -7.39 -5.33 13.99
CA LEU A 162 -7.89 -6.27 14.99
C LEU A 162 -7.06 -6.30 16.27
N PHE A 163 -5.73 -6.20 16.15
CA PHE A 163 -4.80 -6.12 17.26
C PHE A 163 -5.10 -4.91 18.14
N TYR A 164 -5.25 -3.73 17.53
CA TYR A 164 -5.61 -2.49 18.22
C TYR A 164 -6.99 -2.56 18.89
N ARG A 165 -7.92 -3.36 18.34
CA ARG A 165 -9.22 -3.69 18.96
C ARG A 165 -9.14 -4.78 20.02
N LYS A 166 -7.93 -5.19 20.42
CA LYS A 166 -7.67 -6.24 21.41
C LYS A 166 -8.20 -7.62 21.01
N LYS A 167 -8.39 -7.88 19.71
CA LYS A 167 -8.76 -9.20 19.16
C LYS A 167 -7.50 -10.00 18.83
N PHE A 168 -6.66 -10.24 19.84
CA PHE A 168 -5.30 -10.76 19.68
C PHE A 168 -5.22 -12.12 18.98
N ILE A 169 -6.10 -13.08 19.33
CA ILE A 169 -6.09 -14.42 18.73
C ILE A 169 -6.35 -14.35 17.22
N LEU A 170 -7.41 -13.63 16.81
CA LEU A 170 -7.74 -13.46 15.41
C LEU A 170 -6.65 -12.68 14.66
N SER A 171 -6.09 -11.65 15.30
CA SER A 171 -4.95 -10.91 14.75
C SER A 171 -3.73 -11.81 14.54
N ALA A 172 -3.38 -12.66 15.51
CA ALA A 172 -2.24 -13.57 15.40
C ALA A 172 -2.43 -14.59 14.28
N ALA A 173 -3.63 -15.14 14.14
CA ALA A 173 -3.97 -16.03 13.03
C ALA A 173 -3.79 -15.34 11.67
N LEU A 174 -4.27 -14.10 11.51
CA LEU A 174 -4.10 -13.35 10.27
C LEU A 174 -2.66 -12.90 10.03
N PHE A 175 -1.89 -12.59 11.07
CA PHE A 175 -0.45 -12.34 10.93
C PHE A 175 0.29 -13.57 10.42
N TYR A 176 -0.06 -14.76 10.90
CA TYR A 176 0.50 -16.02 10.40
C TYR A 176 0.16 -16.24 8.92
N VAL A 177 -1.08 -15.96 8.51
CA VAL A 177 -1.49 -15.99 7.10
C VAL A 177 -0.70 -14.94 6.27
N ALA A 178 -0.52 -13.71 6.76
CA ALA A 178 0.24 -12.70 6.03
C ALA A 178 1.70 -13.14 5.82
N LEU A 179 2.35 -13.69 6.84
CA LEU A 179 3.72 -14.23 6.76
C LEU A 179 3.82 -15.40 5.77
N SER A 180 2.78 -16.23 5.68
CA SER A 180 2.75 -17.35 4.75
C SER A 180 2.57 -16.96 3.29
N PHE A 181 2.03 -15.76 3.02
CA PHE A 181 2.13 -15.15 1.69
C PHE A 181 3.50 -14.52 1.51
N HIS A 182 3.95 -13.66 2.43
CA HIS A 182 5.21 -12.95 2.29
C HIS A 182 5.93 -12.72 3.63
N TRP A 183 7.13 -13.28 3.78
CA TRP A 183 7.94 -13.17 5.00
C TRP A 183 8.19 -11.71 5.44
N GLY A 184 8.36 -10.80 4.48
CA GLY A 184 8.49 -9.35 4.74
C GLY A 184 7.30 -8.70 5.49
N ALA A 185 6.15 -9.39 5.59
CA ALA A 185 5.04 -8.93 6.43
C ALA A 185 5.45 -8.79 7.92
N ILE A 186 6.53 -9.45 8.34
CA ILE A 186 7.12 -9.28 9.68
C ILE A 186 7.37 -7.82 10.03
N VAL A 187 7.73 -6.98 9.06
CA VAL A 187 7.98 -5.55 9.28
C VAL A 187 6.71 -4.84 9.76
N VAL A 188 5.57 -5.11 9.12
CA VAL A 188 4.28 -4.52 9.50
C VAL A 188 3.83 -5.04 10.88
N ILE A 189 4.08 -6.32 11.17
CA ILE A 189 3.76 -6.94 12.47
C ILE A 189 4.56 -6.26 13.58
N LEU A 190 5.88 -6.12 13.40
CA LEU A 190 6.74 -5.46 14.37
C LEU A 190 6.36 -3.99 14.56
N ALA A 191 6.09 -3.27 13.46
CA ALA A 191 5.60 -1.89 13.52
C ALA A 191 4.31 -1.79 14.34
N CYS A 192 3.36 -2.72 14.16
CA CYS A 192 2.11 -2.76 14.92
C CYS A 192 2.31 -3.03 16.41
N VAL A 193 3.18 -3.98 16.77
CA VAL A 193 3.46 -4.30 18.18
C VAL A 193 4.17 -3.13 18.84
N CYS A 194 5.20 -2.57 18.19
CA CYS A 194 5.94 -1.41 18.68
C CYS A 194 5.03 -0.20 18.86
N SER A 195 4.17 0.08 17.87
CA SER A 195 3.25 1.20 17.93
C SER A 195 2.22 1.03 19.05
N TYR A 196 1.67 -0.17 19.22
CA TYR A 196 0.68 -0.44 20.24
C TYR A 196 1.25 -0.33 21.67
N LEU A 197 2.48 -0.79 21.89
CA LEU A 197 3.08 -0.83 23.23
C LEU A 197 3.75 0.48 23.65
N PHE A 198 4.45 1.16 22.73
CA PHE A 198 5.43 2.19 23.11
C PHE A 198 5.10 3.59 22.60
N THR A 199 4.05 3.76 21.79
CA THR A 199 3.77 5.06 21.17
C THR A 199 2.50 5.70 21.69
N ASN A 200 2.53 7.03 21.80
CA ASN A 200 1.38 7.87 22.08
C ASN A 200 1.20 8.91 20.96
N GLU A 201 0.10 9.64 21.00
CA GLU A 201 -0.25 10.70 20.03
C GLU A 201 0.94 11.64 19.72
N LYS A 202 1.66 12.09 20.75
CA LYS A 202 2.79 13.00 20.58
C LYS A 202 3.97 12.31 19.89
N ILE A 203 4.33 11.12 20.36
CA ILE A 203 5.43 10.33 19.77
C ILE A 203 5.16 10.09 18.29
N ILE A 204 3.98 9.58 17.93
CA ILE A 204 3.62 9.32 16.52
C ILE A 204 3.65 10.60 15.68
N THR A 205 3.17 11.72 16.23
CA THR A 205 3.23 13.01 15.54
C THR A 205 4.67 13.44 15.27
N TYR A 206 5.57 13.30 16.24
CA TYR A 206 7.00 13.60 16.04
C TYR A 206 7.66 12.60 15.09
N THR A 207 7.32 11.31 15.16
CA THR A 207 7.79 10.30 14.21
C THR A 207 7.45 10.70 12.77
N GLY A 208 6.22 11.13 12.50
CA GLY A 208 5.85 11.57 11.15
C GLY A 208 6.56 12.85 10.71
N ARG A 209 6.82 13.80 11.63
CA ARG A 209 7.62 15.01 11.33
C ARG A 209 9.07 14.65 10.98
N ILE A 210 9.67 13.73 11.73
CA ILE A 210 11.03 13.24 11.47
C ILE A 210 11.05 12.52 10.12
N ALA A 211 10.09 11.64 9.85
CA ALA A 211 9.98 10.96 8.57
C ALA A 211 9.89 11.96 7.40
N LEU A 212 9.08 13.02 7.53
CA LEU A 212 8.94 14.05 6.50
C LEU A 212 10.27 14.76 6.25
N LEU A 213 10.96 15.17 7.32
CA LEU A 213 12.27 15.80 7.20
C LEU A 213 13.27 14.88 6.50
N MET A 214 13.32 13.60 6.89
CA MET A 214 14.21 12.61 6.28
C MET A 214 13.90 12.41 4.80
N PHE A 215 12.63 12.34 4.40
CA PHE A 215 12.25 12.23 2.98
C PHE A 215 12.63 13.46 2.18
N LEU A 216 12.47 14.67 2.74
CA LEU A 216 12.88 15.89 2.08
C LEU A 216 14.41 15.96 1.92
N LEU A 217 15.15 15.54 2.94
CA LEU A 217 16.62 15.48 2.88
C LEU A 217 17.09 14.40 1.90
N SER A 218 16.44 13.23 1.84
CA SER A 218 16.86 12.12 0.97
C SER A 218 16.84 12.47 -0.51
N VAL A 219 16.00 13.42 -0.93
CA VAL A 219 15.98 13.89 -2.33
C VAL A 219 17.33 14.46 -2.75
N PHE A 220 18.03 15.13 -1.83
CA PHE A 220 19.26 15.87 -2.09
C PHE A 220 20.51 15.19 -1.52
N ILE A 221 20.37 14.49 -0.39
CA ILE A 221 21.48 13.93 0.39
C ILE A 221 21.34 12.41 0.45
N LYS A 222 22.44 11.69 0.18
CA LYS A 222 22.46 10.23 0.30
C LYS A 222 22.30 9.80 1.77
N ILE A 223 21.11 9.32 2.11
CA ILE A 223 20.84 8.57 3.35
C ILE A 223 21.16 7.10 3.07
N ASP A 224 22.29 6.62 3.59
CA ASP A 224 22.77 5.25 3.37
C ASP A 224 22.94 4.46 4.68
N ILE A 225 21.88 4.46 5.48
CA ILE A 225 21.89 3.80 6.79
C ILE A 225 22.10 2.30 6.64
N MET A 226 21.58 1.67 5.58
CA MET A 226 21.82 0.25 5.36
C MET A 226 23.24 -0.09 4.92
N GLY A 227 23.91 0.78 4.15
CA GLY A 227 25.35 0.61 3.89
C GLY A 227 26.14 0.60 5.20
N ILE A 228 25.84 1.55 6.10
CA ILE A 228 26.47 1.62 7.43
C ILE A 228 26.14 0.38 8.26
N VAL A 229 24.88 -0.06 8.32
CA VAL A 229 24.49 -1.28 9.07
C VAL A 229 25.19 -2.50 8.49
N TYR A 230 25.31 -2.60 7.17
CA TYR A 230 25.97 -3.72 6.52
C TYR A 230 27.45 -3.83 6.88
N GLU A 231 28.20 -2.74 6.79
CA GLU A 231 29.63 -2.70 7.17
C GLU A 231 29.85 -3.22 8.61
N ASN A 232 28.89 -2.94 9.50
CA ASN A 232 28.94 -3.37 10.89
C ASN A 232 28.45 -4.82 11.09
N VAL A 233 27.45 -5.29 10.33
CA VAL A 233 26.90 -6.65 10.44
C VAL A 233 27.77 -7.68 9.74
N SER A 234 28.46 -7.34 8.65
CA SER A 234 29.45 -8.23 8.01
C SER A 234 30.57 -8.60 8.98
N SER A 235 30.93 -7.71 9.90
CA SER A 235 31.89 -7.98 10.99
C SER A 235 31.42 -9.06 11.98
N LEU A 236 30.11 -9.31 12.05
CA LEU A 236 29.46 -10.32 12.91
C LEU A 236 29.16 -11.64 12.16
N GLY A 237 29.63 -11.79 10.91
CA GLY A 237 29.37 -12.96 10.07
C GLY A 237 29.78 -14.30 10.70
N PHE A 238 30.72 -14.29 11.67
CA PHE A 238 31.12 -15.48 12.43
C PHE A 238 29.99 -16.07 13.29
N LEU A 239 28.97 -15.29 13.65
CA LEU A 239 27.84 -15.73 14.49
C LEU A 239 26.77 -16.51 13.71
N PHE A 240 26.80 -16.46 12.37
CA PHE A 240 25.75 -17.02 11.51
C PHE A 240 26.33 -18.04 10.53
N SER A 241 27.05 -19.03 11.08
CA SER A 241 27.61 -20.14 10.30
C SER A 241 26.53 -20.84 9.45
N GLY A 242 26.78 -20.94 8.13
CA GLY A 242 25.86 -21.56 7.17
C GLY A 242 25.01 -20.57 6.34
N VAL A 243 24.99 -19.28 6.67
CA VAL A 243 24.33 -18.24 5.86
C VAL A 243 25.37 -17.23 5.40
N ASN A 244 25.60 -17.11 4.09
CA ASN A 244 26.44 -16.05 3.53
C ASN A 244 25.69 -14.71 3.59
N ILE A 245 25.74 -14.06 4.75
CA ILE A 245 25.09 -12.77 5.01
C ILE A 245 25.59 -11.70 4.05
N ALA A 246 26.90 -11.71 3.73
CA ALA A 246 27.48 -10.78 2.77
C ALA A 246 26.82 -10.89 1.40
N SER A 247 26.72 -12.10 0.84
CA SER A 247 26.05 -12.34 -0.45
C SER A 247 24.58 -11.93 -0.45
N LYS A 248 23.84 -12.15 0.64
CA LYS A 248 22.44 -11.73 0.73
C LYS A 248 22.31 -10.22 0.85
N ALA A 249 23.13 -9.57 1.67
CA ALA A 249 23.13 -8.13 1.84
C ALA A 249 23.59 -7.41 0.56
N ASP A 250 24.63 -7.90 -0.13
CA ASP A 250 25.10 -7.37 -1.41
C ASP A 250 24.00 -7.44 -2.48
N ALA A 251 23.22 -8.53 -2.54
CA ALA A 251 22.08 -8.63 -3.46
C ALA A 251 20.99 -7.56 -3.20
N TYR A 252 20.86 -7.09 -1.96
CA TYR A 252 19.88 -6.07 -1.56
C TYR A 252 20.42 -4.63 -1.62
N LEU A 253 21.72 -4.43 -1.41
CA LEU A 253 22.37 -3.12 -1.34
C LEU A 253 23.05 -2.72 -2.64
N ALA A 254 23.71 -3.68 -3.28
CA ALA A 254 24.54 -3.50 -4.45
C ALA A 254 24.13 -4.46 -5.57
N GLY A 255 22.83 -4.73 -5.72
CA GLY A 255 22.27 -5.78 -6.60
C GLY A 255 22.59 -5.67 -8.09
N GLY A 256 23.56 -4.84 -8.50
CA GLY A 256 24.18 -4.81 -9.82
C GLY A 256 23.28 -4.28 -10.92
N VAL A 257 22.06 -3.85 -10.60
CA VAL A 257 21.12 -3.29 -11.57
C VAL A 257 21.24 -1.78 -11.52
N GLU A 258 22.01 -1.22 -12.45
CA GLU A 258 22.07 0.23 -12.67
C GLU A 258 20.66 0.81 -12.86
N GLY A 259 20.35 1.89 -12.13
CA GLY A 259 19.05 2.55 -12.24
C GLY A 259 17.93 1.90 -11.43
N ALA A 260 18.24 0.94 -10.54
CA ALA A 260 17.29 0.40 -9.57
C ALA A 260 17.46 0.98 -8.15
N ASN A 261 18.52 1.79 -7.93
CA ASN A 261 18.71 2.54 -6.70
C ASN A 261 18.02 3.90 -6.76
N PHE A 262 17.51 4.40 -5.63
CA PHE A 262 16.91 5.73 -5.54
C PHE A 262 17.88 6.84 -5.96
N TYR A 263 19.15 6.72 -5.59
CA TYR A 263 20.15 7.75 -5.84
C TYR A 263 20.71 7.74 -7.27
N ASP A 264 20.42 6.72 -8.06
CA ASP A 264 20.75 6.69 -9.50
C ASP A 264 19.83 7.63 -10.31
N PHE A 265 18.67 7.98 -9.74
CA PHE A 265 17.70 8.84 -10.39
C PHE A 265 18.02 10.33 -10.22
N ASN A 266 17.61 11.13 -11.21
CA ASN A 266 17.57 12.58 -11.08
C ASN A 266 16.51 13.04 -10.06
N ILE A 267 16.59 14.30 -9.60
CA ILE A 267 15.70 14.86 -8.57
C ILE A 267 14.20 14.70 -8.91
N PRO A 268 13.71 15.03 -10.13
CA PRO A 268 12.29 14.85 -10.44
C PRO A 268 11.81 13.41 -10.30
N ARG A 269 12.62 12.42 -10.73
CA ARG A 269 12.27 11.01 -10.60
C ARG A 269 12.36 10.52 -9.17
N ARG A 270 13.33 11.00 -8.37
CA ARG A 270 13.36 10.78 -6.91
C ARG A 270 12.07 11.26 -6.24
N LEU A 271 11.63 12.49 -6.54
CA LEU A 271 10.39 13.03 -6.00
C LEU A 271 9.18 12.18 -6.41
N TYR A 272 9.06 11.87 -7.71
CA TYR A 272 7.99 11.02 -8.25
C TYR A 272 7.84 9.71 -7.46
N ASN A 273 8.97 9.05 -7.19
CA ASN A 273 9.05 7.75 -6.55
C ASN A 273 8.63 7.74 -5.07
N ILE A 274 8.56 8.89 -4.41
CA ILE A 274 8.14 9.01 -3.00
C ILE A 274 6.80 9.75 -2.84
N LEU A 275 6.16 10.17 -3.94
CA LEU A 275 4.95 11.00 -3.91
C LEU A 275 3.82 10.39 -3.07
N THR A 276 3.58 9.08 -3.24
CA THR A 276 2.53 8.34 -2.54
C THR A 276 2.71 8.26 -1.03
N THR A 277 3.93 8.50 -0.52
CA THR A 277 4.19 8.59 0.92
C THR A 277 4.29 10.05 1.37
N ILE A 278 5.04 10.89 0.65
CA ILE A 278 5.35 12.26 1.11
C ILE A 278 4.10 13.16 1.14
N ILE A 279 3.15 13.00 0.21
CA ILE A 279 1.94 13.82 0.16
C ILE A 279 1.04 13.56 1.37
N PRO A 280 0.65 12.30 1.68
CA PRO A 280 -0.10 12.00 2.90
C PRO A 280 0.66 12.40 4.17
N LEU A 281 1.99 12.32 4.15
CA LEU A 281 2.83 12.71 5.27
C LEU A 281 2.83 14.22 5.49
N LEU A 282 2.91 15.02 4.42
CA LEU A 282 2.74 16.48 4.46
C LEU A 282 1.36 16.84 5.02
N LEU A 283 0.29 16.21 4.53
CA LEU A 283 -1.06 16.43 5.03
C LEU A 283 -1.17 16.12 6.53
N PHE A 284 -0.65 14.97 6.95
CA PHE A 284 -0.61 14.56 8.35
C PHE A 284 0.17 15.56 9.22
N VAL A 285 1.37 15.93 8.82
CA VAL A 285 2.24 16.83 9.59
C VAL A 285 1.62 18.22 9.72
N LEU A 286 1.17 18.81 8.61
CA LEU A 286 0.58 20.16 8.60
C LEU A 286 -0.71 20.19 9.43
N TYR A 287 -1.56 19.17 9.30
CA TYR A 287 -2.82 19.13 10.02
C TYR A 287 -2.64 18.95 11.53
N THR A 288 -1.64 18.18 11.95
CA THR A 288 -1.32 17.91 13.37
C THR A 288 -0.45 18.98 14.03
N LEU A 289 -0.14 20.09 13.34
CA LEU A 289 0.42 21.29 13.98
C LEU A 289 -0.55 21.90 14.99
N ASN A 290 -1.85 21.89 14.68
CA ASN A 290 -2.90 22.30 15.59
C ASN A 290 -3.25 21.16 16.57
N LYS A 291 -3.31 21.49 17.87
CA LYS A 291 -3.55 20.52 18.95
C LYS A 291 -4.94 19.86 18.88
N ASP A 292 -5.97 20.60 18.50
CA ASP A 292 -7.34 20.09 18.45
C ASP A 292 -7.55 19.18 17.24
N ASN A 293 -6.97 19.58 16.10
CA ASN A 293 -6.90 18.74 14.91
C ASN A 293 -6.17 17.42 15.19
N ARG A 294 -5.05 17.47 15.93
CA ARG A 294 -4.30 16.28 16.34
C ARG A 294 -5.17 15.37 17.20
N LYS A 295 -5.82 15.87 18.25
CA LYS A 295 -6.75 15.07 19.06
C LYS A 295 -7.86 14.43 18.23
N ALA A 296 -8.41 15.15 17.25
CA ALA A 296 -9.44 14.63 16.37
C ALA A 296 -8.94 13.51 15.43
N PHE A 297 -7.69 13.54 14.99
CA PHE A 297 -7.07 12.45 14.20
C PHE A 297 -6.93 11.16 15.01
N PHE A 298 -6.53 11.27 16.28
CA PHE A 298 -6.30 10.14 17.17
C PHE A 298 -7.53 9.76 18.01
N SER A 299 -8.73 10.28 17.66
CA SER A 299 -9.94 10.13 18.48
C SER A 299 -10.47 8.70 18.56
N GLU A 300 -10.09 7.84 17.62
CA GLU A 300 -10.61 6.48 17.48
C GLU A 300 -9.48 5.45 17.36
N VAL A 301 -9.75 4.24 17.85
CA VAL A 301 -8.79 3.12 17.87
C VAL A 301 -8.28 2.78 16.46
N ASN A 302 -9.15 2.72 15.45
CA ASN A 302 -8.71 2.40 14.08
C ASN A 302 -7.88 3.53 13.47
N SER A 303 -8.29 4.79 13.69
CA SER A 303 -7.54 5.96 13.20
C SER A 303 -6.15 5.98 13.82
N THR A 304 -6.05 5.78 15.13
CA THR A 304 -4.78 5.67 15.84
C THR A 304 -3.92 4.54 15.29
N CYS A 305 -4.48 3.35 15.03
CA CYS A 305 -3.76 2.25 14.39
C CYS A 305 -3.16 2.67 13.03
N ILE A 306 -3.99 3.19 12.13
CA ILE A 306 -3.59 3.58 10.76
C ILE A 306 -2.52 4.68 10.79
N ILE A 307 -2.72 5.73 11.59
CA ILE A 307 -1.79 6.86 11.68
C ILE A 307 -0.45 6.42 12.28
N SER A 308 -0.49 5.56 13.30
CA SER A 308 0.74 5.05 13.94
C SER A 308 1.56 4.20 12.99
N LEU A 309 0.90 3.27 12.28
CA LEU A 309 1.53 2.45 11.26
C LEU A 309 2.07 3.30 10.11
N PHE A 310 1.27 4.26 9.61
CA PHE A 310 1.69 5.17 8.56
C PHE A 310 2.98 5.93 8.93
N ALA A 311 3.05 6.50 10.14
CA ALA A 311 4.21 7.25 10.59
C ALA A 311 5.47 6.37 10.74
N ILE A 312 5.35 5.20 11.38
CA ILE A 312 6.48 4.29 11.61
C ILE A 312 6.95 3.67 10.30
N MET A 313 6.02 3.23 9.44
CA MET A 313 6.36 2.66 8.14
C MET A 313 6.95 3.70 7.18
N SER A 314 6.61 4.98 7.34
CA SER A 314 7.27 6.07 6.62
C SER A 314 8.74 6.21 7.04
N VAL A 315 9.05 6.11 8.35
CA VAL A 315 10.44 6.07 8.83
C VAL A 315 11.17 4.85 8.26
N TYR A 316 10.56 3.66 8.35
CA TYR A 316 11.12 2.44 7.76
C TYR A 316 11.46 2.61 6.28
N GLY A 317 10.53 3.17 5.50
CA GLY A 317 10.72 3.39 4.07
C GLY A 317 11.91 4.29 3.76
N VAL A 318 12.05 5.42 4.47
CA VAL A 318 13.16 6.36 4.22
C VAL A 318 14.51 5.84 4.74
N LEU A 319 14.53 5.06 5.83
CA LEU A 319 15.75 4.42 6.33
C LEU A 319 16.36 3.45 5.31
N LEU A 320 15.51 2.80 4.51
CA LEU A 320 15.90 1.80 3.52
C LEU A 320 15.90 2.34 2.08
N ILE A 321 15.86 3.67 1.91
CA ILE A 321 15.71 4.28 0.59
C ILE A 321 16.95 4.07 -0.31
N SER A 322 18.12 3.79 0.26
CA SER A 322 19.35 3.48 -0.49
C SER A 322 19.41 2.04 -1.01
N MET A 323 18.45 1.17 -0.68
CA MET A 323 18.46 -0.21 -1.15
C MET A 323 18.12 -0.30 -2.64
N THR A 324 18.64 -1.33 -3.30
CA THR A 324 18.19 -1.69 -4.65
C THR A 324 16.71 -2.08 -4.57
N TRP A 325 15.88 -1.58 -5.49
CA TRP A 325 14.42 -1.78 -5.46
C TRP A 325 13.72 -1.17 -4.23
N PHE A 326 14.24 -0.07 -3.67
CA PHE A 326 13.70 0.64 -2.50
C PHE A 326 12.18 0.85 -2.51
N MET A 327 11.56 0.99 -3.69
CA MET A 327 10.11 1.10 -3.87
C MET A 327 9.33 0.00 -3.17
N ARG A 328 9.87 -1.22 -3.15
CA ARG A 328 9.25 -2.37 -2.48
C ARG A 328 9.10 -2.15 -0.97
N ASN A 329 9.88 -1.24 -0.37
CA ASN A 329 9.73 -0.88 1.05
C ASN A 329 8.50 0.02 1.28
N PHE A 330 8.09 0.83 0.29
CA PHE A 330 6.91 1.71 0.40
C PHE A 330 5.59 0.96 0.22
N TYR A 331 5.61 -0.20 -0.44
CA TYR A 331 4.43 -1.05 -0.63
C TYR A 331 3.76 -1.45 0.69
N TRP A 332 4.56 -1.67 1.75
CA TRP A 332 4.03 -1.98 3.08
C TRP A 332 3.27 -0.81 3.73
N ASN A 333 3.56 0.43 3.31
CA ASN A 333 2.93 1.65 3.84
C ASN A 333 1.71 2.11 3.02
N THR A 334 1.59 1.63 1.78
CA THR A 334 0.70 2.20 0.76
C THR A 334 -0.76 2.27 1.20
N PHE A 335 -1.29 1.21 1.82
CA PHE A 335 -2.69 1.17 2.24
C PHE A 335 -2.97 2.12 3.41
N PHE A 336 -2.02 2.27 4.34
CA PHE A 336 -2.15 3.25 5.42
C PHE A 336 -2.05 4.67 4.88
N SER A 337 -1.15 4.91 3.92
CA SER A 337 -0.98 6.19 3.25
C SER A 337 -2.26 6.67 2.56
N CYS A 338 -2.90 5.80 1.78
CA CYS A 338 -4.18 6.11 1.12
C CYS A 338 -5.32 6.32 2.13
N ALA A 339 -5.28 5.65 3.28
CA ALA A 339 -6.26 5.81 4.35
C ALA A 339 -6.13 7.15 5.11
N ILE A 340 -5.02 7.89 5.00
CA ILE A 340 -4.87 9.23 5.60
C ILE A 340 -5.87 10.23 5.02
N TYR A 341 -6.15 10.16 3.72
CA TYR A 341 -7.09 11.07 3.04
C TYR A 341 -8.51 11.06 3.64
N PRO A 342 -9.19 9.91 3.77
CA PRO A 342 -10.51 9.84 4.42
C PRO A 342 -10.45 10.09 5.92
N LEU A 343 -9.36 9.75 6.62
CA LEU A 343 -9.19 10.11 8.04
C LEU A 343 -9.09 11.62 8.24
N PHE A 344 -8.47 12.33 7.30
CA PHE A 344 -8.46 13.78 7.27
C PHE A 344 -9.88 14.35 7.15
N LEU A 345 -10.68 13.83 6.21
CA LEU A 345 -12.08 14.27 6.06
C LEU A 345 -12.93 13.94 7.29
N ASP A 346 -12.75 12.76 7.90
CA ASP A 346 -13.41 12.38 9.16
C ASP A 346 -13.08 13.37 10.28
N SER A 347 -11.80 13.75 10.42
CA SER A 347 -11.39 14.75 11.40
C SER A 347 -11.96 16.14 11.12
N VAL A 348 -12.00 16.57 9.85
CA VAL A 348 -12.63 17.82 9.43
C VAL A 348 -14.12 17.80 9.75
N SER A 349 -14.81 16.68 9.55
CA SER A 349 -16.25 16.56 9.85
C SER A 349 -16.54 16.79 11.35
N LYS A 350 -15.62 16.35 12.22
CA LYS A 350 -15.72 16.49 13.68
C LYS A 350 -15.33 17.88 14.17
N SER A 351 -14.28 18.48 13.59
CA SER A 351 -13.69 19.74 14.06
C SER A 351 -14.24 20.98 13.36
N ASN A 352 -14.57 20.89 12.07
CA ASN A 352 -15.03 22.01 11.26
C ASN A 352 -15.98 21.54 10.13
N PRO A 353 -17.21 21.07 10.48
CA PRO A 353 -18.13 20.47 9.51
C PRO A 353 -18.49 21.40 8.36
N LYS A 354 -18.52 22.72 8.58
CA LYS A 354 -18.78 23.73 7.54
C LYS A 354 -17.77 23.71 6.40
N LYS A 355 -16.55 23.19 6.64
CA LYS A 355 -15.50 23.08 5.62
C LYS A 355 -15.44 21.70 4.97
N LEU A 356 -16.22 20.72 5.41
CA LEU A 356 -16.16 19.33 4.91
C LEU A 356 -16.31 19.30 3.38
N THR A 357 -17.37 19.91 2.84
CA THR A 357 -17.63 19.98 1.39
C THR A 357 -16.44 20.52 0.62
N LYS A 358 -15.86 21.64 1.07
CA LYS A 358 -14.69 22.25 0.42
C LYS A 358 -13.51 21.29 0.41
N TYR A 359 -13.19 20.67 1.53
CA TYR A 359 -12.05 19.75 1.64
C TYR A 359 -12.26 18.45 0.84
N THR A 360 -13.48 17.91 0.82
CA THR A 360 -13.81 16.72 0.01
C THR A 360 -13.58 17.00 -1.48
N ILE A 361 -14.06 18.15 -2.00
CA ILE A 361 -13.86 18.53 -3.41
C ILE A 361 -12.38 18.72 -3.74
N ILE A 362 -11.64 19.43 -2.88
CA ILE A 362 -10.20 19.64 -3.06
C ILE A 362 -9.47 18.29 -3.10
N LEU A 363 -9.79 17.38 -2.18
CA LEU A 363 -9.10 16.11 -2.07
C LEU A 363 -9.44 15.16 -3.23
N ALA A 364 -10.70 15.12 -3.67
CA ALA A 364 -11.10 14.37 -4.84
C ALA A 364 -10.40 14.88 -6.10
N SER A 365 -10.39 16.20 -6.32
CA SER A 365 -9.70 16.82 -7.46
C SER A 365 -8.20 16.55 -7.43
N PHE A 366 -7.61 16.61 -6.24
CA PHE A 366 -6.21 16.31 -6.01
C PHE A 366 -5.86 14.85 -6.32
N LEU A 367 -6.64 13.88 -5.85
CA LEU A 367 -6.43 12.46 -6.14
C LEU A 367 -6.49 12.17 -7.65
N LEU A 368 -7.46 12.78 -8.33
CA LEU A 368 -7.59 12.65 -9.78
C LEU A 368 -6.35 13.21 -10.50
N PHE A 369 -5.94 14.44 -10.15
CA PHE A 369 -4.75 15.06 -10.74
C PHE A 369 -3.47 14.26 -10.44
N LEU A 370 -3.31 13.78 -9.20
CA LEU A 370 -2.18 12.95 -8.81
C LEU A 370 -2.14 11.66 -9.63
N SER A 371 -3.30 11.02 -9.88
CA SER A 371 -3.37 9.82 -10.70
C SER A 371 -2.91 10.09 -12.15
N PHE A 372 -3.25 11.25 -12.73
CA PHE A 372 -2.87 11.62 -14.10
C PHE A 372 -1.36 11.75 -14.27
N ILE A 373 -0.69 12.25 -13.24
CA ILE A 373 0.77 12.40 -13.26
C ILE A 373 1.49 11.12 -12.81
N THR A 374 0.81 10.18 -12.13
CA THR A 374 1.38 8.93 -11.61
C THR A 374 0.82 7.67 -12.29
N MET A 375 -0.19 7.03 -11.68
CA MET A 375 -0.75 5.72 -12.06
C MET A 375 -0.94 5.55 -13.58
N TRP A 376 -1.55 6.52 -14.26
CA TRP A 376 -1.86 6.42 -15.68
C TRP A 376 -0.64 6.56 -16.61
N ARG A 377 0.55 6.81 -16.05
CA ARG A 377 1.82 6.94 -16.76
C ARG A 377 2.84 5.86 -16.37
N THR A 378 2.52 5.02 -15.40
CA THR A 378 3.44 3.99 -14.89
C THR A 378 3.66 2.90 -15.94
N PRO A 379 4.90 2.41 -16.17
CA PRO A 379 5.18 1.36 -17.16
C PRO A 379 4.30 0.11 -17.04
N SER A 380 3.94 -0.29 -15.82
CA SER A 380 3.07 -1.45 -15.58
C SER A 380 1.68 -1.31 -16.19
N ILE A 381 1.15 -0.09 -16.38
CA ILE A 381 -0.14 0.09 -17.07
C ILE A 381 -0.03 -0.24 -18.55
N PHE A 382 1.05 0.19 -19.22
CA PHE A 382 1.30 -0.10 -20.64
C PHE A 382 1.52 -1.60 -20.88
N ILE A 383 2.23 -2.26 -19.96
CA ILE A 383 2.47 -3.71 -20.04
C ILE A 383 1.19 -4.52 -19.79
N SER A 384 0.31 -4.01 -18.91
CA SER A 384 -0.92 -4.70 -18.52
C SER A 384 -2.07 -4.46 -19.50
N TYR A 385 -2.02 -3.37 -20.28
CA TYR A 385 -3.00 -3.01 -21.30
C TYR A 385 -2.25 -2.51 -22.54
N PRO A 386 -1.65 -3.41 -23.34
CA PRO A 386 -0.88 -3.02 -24.50
C PRO A 386 -1.69 -2.29 -25.58
#